data_AF-A0A7V3PWQ4-F1
#
_entry.id   AF-A0A7V3PWQ4-F1
#
_cell.length_a   1.000
_cell.length_b   1.000
_cell.length_c   1.000
_cell.angle_alpha   90.00
_cell.angle_beta   90.00
_cell.angle_gamma   90.00
#
_symmetry.space_group_name_H-M   'P 1'
#
loop_
_entity.id
_entity.type
_entity.pdbx_description
1 polymer ?
#
loop_
_entity_poly.entity_id
_entity_poly.type
_entity_poly.pdbx_seq_one_letter_code
_entity_poly.pdbx_strand_id
1 'polypeptide(L)'
;NFFHQRFKGDIARMKKVPLSRLRSELLKVKGIGKETADSILLYALDKPIFVVDAYTKRVLLRHRLISSDASYDDIQKLFLEHLPRDRKLFNEFHALLVRLGKDYCLKNNPRCDVCPLGQDGVLSKTTRV
;
A
#
# COMPACT_ATOMS: atom_id res chain seq x y z
N ASN A 1 9.30 -15.38 -20.05
CA ASN A 1 8.47 -14.51 -19.20
C ASN A 1 7.81 -15.37 -18.12
N PHE A 2 7.97 -15.01 -16.84
CA PHE A 2 7.50 -15.75 -15.66
C PHE A 2 6.04 -16.23 -15.78
N PHE A 3 5.13 -15.34 -16.19
CA PHE A 3 3.71 -15.64 -16.29
C PHE A 3 3.41 -16.76 -17.31
N HIS A 4 4.04 -16.71 -18.49
CA HIS A 4 3.89 -17.77 -19.50
C HIS A 4 4.58 -19.08 -19.08
N GLN A 5 5.78 -19.01 -18.50
CA GLN A 5 6.52 -20.22 -18.12
C GLN A 5 5.86 -20.97 -16.96
N ARG A 6 5.40 -20.25 -15.94
CA ARG A 6 4.87 -20.84 -14.70
C ARG A 6 3.37 -21.12 -14.76
N PHE A 7 2.61 -20.28 -15.46
CA PHE A 7 1.16 -20.31 -15.49
C PHE A 7 0.57 -20.46 -16.90
N LYS A 8 1.39 -20.64 -17.94
CA LYS A 8 0.94 -20.77 -19.34
C LYS A 8 0.10 -19.57 -19.83
N GLY A 9 0.30 -18.40 -19.25
CA GLY A 9 -0.47 -17.19 -19.58
C GLY A 9 -1.88 -17.16 -18.97
N ASP A 10 -2.19 -18.06 -18.04
CA ASP A 10 -3.51 -18.21 -17.44
C ASP A 10 -3.56 -17.61 -16.03
N ILE A 11 -4.28 -16.49 -15.90
CA ILE A 11 -4.43 -15.78 -14.62
C ILE A 11 -5.23 -16.59 -13.59
N ALA A 12 -6.16 -17.44 -14.04
CA ALA A 12 -6.96 -18.27 -13.13
C ALA A 12 -6.09 -19.33 -12.44
N ARG A 13 -5.04 -19.83 -13.11
CA ARG A 13 -4.04 -20.71 -12.47
C ARG A 13 -3.20 -19.98 -11.44
N MET A 14 -2.75 -18.77 -11.79
CA MET A 14 -1.97 -17.93 -10.88
C MET A 14 -2.76 -17.58 -9.61
N LYS A 15 -4.04 -17.25 -9.76
CA LYS A 15 -4.95 -16.92 -8.66
C LYS A 15 -5.15 -18.06 -7.65
N LYS A 16 -5.01 -19.33 -8.07
CA LYS A 16 -5.13 -20.50 -7.17
C LYS A 16 -3.91 -20.69 -6.27
N VAL A 17 -2.77 -20.05 -6.55
CA VAL A 17 -1.57 -20.19 -5.72
C VAL A 17 -1.79 -19.48 -4.37
N PRO A 18 -1.36 -20.08 -3.24
CA PRO A 18 -1.38 -19.42 -1.93
C PRO A 18 -0.60 -18.10 -1.94
N LEU A 19 -1.14 -17.10 -1.24
CA LEU A 19 -0.64 -15.71 -1.23
C LEU A 19 0.86 -15.62 -0.92
N SER A 20 1.30 -16.21 0.20
CA SER A 20 2.69 -16.13 0.66
C SER A 20 3.68 -16.74 -0.34
N ARG A 21 3.34 -17.92 -0.88
CA ARG A 21 4.14 -18.58 -1.91
C ARG A 21 4.23 -17.73 -3.17
N LEU A 22 3.10 -17.22 -3.66
CA LEU A 22 3.08 -16.44 -4.89
C LEU A 22 3.83 -15.12 -4.73
N ARG A 23 3.72 -14.45 -3.58
CA ARG A 23 4.50 -13.25 -3.26
C ARG A 23 6.00 -13.53 -3.31
N SER A 24 6.46 -14.62 -2.71
CA SER A 24 7.87 -15.03 -2.77
C SER A 24 8.32 -15.33 -4.20
N GLU A 25 7.49 -15.98 -5.02
CA GLU A 25 7.80 -16.25 -6.43
C GLU A 25 7.87 -14.94 -7.25
N LEU A 26 6.95 -14.00 -7.03
CA LEU A 26 6.93 -12.69 -7.70
C LEU A 26 8.18 -11.86 -7.36
N LEU A 27 8.59 -11.82 -6.09
CA LEU A 27 9.77 -11.07 -5.65
C LEU A 27 11.10 -11.62 -6.22
N LYS A 28 11.11 -12.84 -6.74
CA LYS A 28 12.28 -13.42 -7.44
C LYS A 28 12.37 -12.98 -8.90
N VAL A 29 11.32 -12.39 -9.45
CA VAL A 29 11.31 -11.89 -10.84
C VAL A 29 12.08 -10.58 -10.89
N LYS A 30 13.14 -10.52 -11.70
CA LYS A 30 13.95 -9.32 -11.91
C LYS A 30 13.06 -8.14 -12.29
N GLY A 31 13.14 -7.05 -11.53
CA GLY A 31 12.36 -5.83 -11.73
C GLY A 31 11.03 -5.76 -10.95
N ILE A 32 10.62 -6.83 -10.26
CA ILE A 32 9.44 -6.81 -9.38
C ILE A 32 9.87 -6.54 -7.94
N GLY A 33 9.60 -5.33 -7.45
CA GLY A 33 9.72 -4.96 -6.04
C GLY A 33 8.47 -5.30 -5.22
N LYS A 34 8.50 -5.04 -3.91
CA LYS A 34 7.38 -5.31 -2.97
C LYS A 34 6.09 -4.62 -3.38
N GLU A 35 6.16 -3.33 -3.70
CA GLU A 35 4.99 -2.55 -4.16
C GLU A 35 4.34 -3.17 -5.40
N THR A 36 5.15 -3.53 -6.40
CA THR A 36 4.65 -4.15 -7.64
C THR A 36 4.09 -5.55 -7.38
N ALA A 37 4.78 -6.37 -6.59
CA ALA A 37 4.32 -7.72 -6.24
C ALA A 37 2.97 -7.66 -5.53
N ASP A 38 2.84 -6.78 -4.54
CA ASP A 38 1.63 -6.65 -3.73
C ASP A 38 0.49 -6.00 -4.54
N SER A 39 0.80 -5.11 -5.49
CA SER A 39 -0.17 -4.56 -6.43
C SER A 39 -0.74 -5.65 -7.36
N ILE A 40 0.10 -6.53 -7.90
CA ILE A 40 -0.35 -7.68 -8.69
C ILE A 40 -1.26 -8.59 -7.85
N LEU A 41 -0.84 -8.89 -6.62
CA LEU A 41 -1.58 -9.76 -5.71
C LEU A 41 -2.95 -9.19 -5.35
N LEU A 42 -3.01 -7.91 -4.98
CA LEU A 42 -4.23 -7.25 -4.54
C LEU A 42 -5.18 -6.99 -5.71
N TYR A 43 -4.71 -6.28 -6.76
CA TYR A 43 -5.59 -5.79 -7.83
C TYR A 43 -5.91 -6.84 -8.89
N ALA A 44 -4.93 -7.63 -9.31
CA ALA A 44 -5.12 -8.59 -10.41
C ALA A 44 -5.56 -9.98 -9.91
N LEU A 45 -5.18 -10.35 -8.69
CA LEU A 45 -5.37 -11.71 -8.17
C LEU A 45 -6.32 -11.79 -6.97
N ASP A 46 -6.93 -10.68 -6.56
CA ASP A 46 -7.90 -10.61 -5.46
C ASP A 46 -7.37 -11.17 -4.12
N LYS A 47 -6.06 -11.06 -3.87
CA LYS A 47 -5.46 -11.51 -2.61
C LYS A 47 -5.57 -10.39 -1.57
N PRO A 48 -6.01 -10.67 -0.34
CA PRO A 48 -6.09 -9.66 0.71
C PRO A 48 -4.70 -9.36 1.28
N ILE A 49 -3.91 -8.58 0.54
CA ILE A 49 -2.63 -8.00 0.96
C ILE A 49 -2.69 -6.49 0.77
N PHE A 50 -2.12 -5.73 1.71
CA PHE A 50 -2.13 -4.28 1.61
C PHE A 50 -0.93 -3.79 0.79
N VAL A 51 -1.15 -2.89 -0.18
CA VAL A 51 -0.07 -2.27 -0.97
C VAL A 51 0.47 -1.07 -0.21
N VAL A 52 1.78 -0.91 -0.14
CA VAL A 52 2.42 0.28 0.43
C VAL A 52 3.17 1.00 -0.67
N ASP A 53 2.93 2.30 -0.79
CA ASP A 53 3.63 3.16 -1.75
C ASP A 53 4.17 4.43 -1.06
N ALA A 54 4.75 5.32 -1.86
CA ALA A 54 5.30 6.58 -1.36
C ALA A 54 4.23 7.53 -0.80
N TYR A 55 2.96 7.43 -1.24
CA TYR A 55 1.86 8.21 -0.70
C TYR A 55 1.49 7.71 0.70
N THR A 56 1.28 6.40 0.82
CA THR A 56 1.03 5.68 2.08
C THR A 56 2.08 6.04 3.12
N LYS A 57 3.38 5.84 2.80
CA LYS A 57 4.48 6.14 3.74
C LYS A 57 4.48 7.61 4.16
N ARG A 58 4.31 8.55 3.22
CA ARG A 58 4.33 9.99 3.53
C ARG A 58 3.15 10.41 4.40
N VAL A 59 1.95 9.95 4.10
CA VAL A 59 0.74 10.25 4.89
C VAL A 59 0.94 9.72 6.32
N LEU A 60 1.24 8.43 6.48
CA LEU A 60 1.40 7.84 7.82
C LEU A 60 2.50 8.51 8.64
N LEU A 61 3.63 8.85 8.01
CA LEU A 61 4.74 9.52 8.69
C LEU A 61 4.33 10.91 9.21
N ARG A 62 3.65 11.72 8.38
CA ARG A 62 3.20 13.06 8.77
C ARG A 62 2.13 13.03 9.86
N HIS A 63 1.31 11.98 9.87
CA HIS A 63 0.32 11.74 10.92
C HIS A 63 0.90 10.99 12.13
N ARG A 64 2.22 10.80 12.21
CA ARG A 64 2.93 10.14 13.34
C ARG A 64 2.43 8.72 13.65
N LEU A 65 1.94 8.01 12.63
CA LEU A 65 1.47 6.63 12.75
C LEU A 65 2.58 5.60 12.57
N ILE A 66 3.73 6.02 12.03
CA ILE A 66 4.91 5.19 11.82
C ILE A 66 6.18 5.99 12.15
N SER A 67 7.27 5.29 12.43
CA SER A 67 8.59 5.90 12.57
C SER A 67 9.21 6.25 11.20
N SER A 68 10.20 7.14 11.18
CA SER A 68 10.89 7.56 9.94
C SER A 68 11.69 6.43 9.28
N ASP A 69 12.19 5.50 10.07
CA ASP A 69 12.94 4.31 9.65
C ASP A 69 12.05 3.11 9.30
N ALA A 70 10.72 3.22 9.47
CA ALA A 70 9.79 2.14 9.15
C ALA A 70 9.99 1.64 7.72
N SER A 71 10.20 0.33 7.61
CA SER A 71 10.36 -0.37 6.34
C SER A 71 9.00 -0.58 5.66
N TYR A 72 9.02 -1.01 4.40
CA TYR A 72 7.81 -1.41 3.68
C TYR A 72 7.00 -2.45 4.47
N ASP A 73 7.67 -3.46 5.02
CA ASP A 73 6.99 -4.58 5.68
C ASP A 73 6.41 -4.13 7.03
N ASP A 74 7.08 -3.22 7.75
CA ASP A 74 6.53 -2.64 8.99
C ASP A 74 5.24 -1.87 8.72
N ILE A 75 5.23 -1.06 7.66
CA ILE A 75 4.04 -0.31 7.25
C ILE A 75 2.92 -1.27 6.79
N GLN A 76 3.24 -2.29 6.00
CA GLN A 76 2.24 -3.26 5.55
C GLN A 76 1.64 -4.02 6.73
N LYS A 77 2.49 -4.43 7.68
CA LYS A 77 2.08 -5.15 8.89
C LYS A 77 1.08 -4.35 9.71
N LEU A 78 1.27 -3.04 9.84
CA LEU A 78 0.32 -2.14 10.52
C LEU A 78 -1.12 -2.34 9.99
N PHE A 79 -1.31 -2.34 8.68
CA PHE A 79 -2.63 -2.55 8.08
C PHE A 79 -3.14 -3.97 8.25
N LEU A 80 -2.27 -4.97 8.05
CA LEU A 80 -2.67 -6.38 8.15
C LEU A 80 -3.05 -6.81 9.58
N GLU A 81 -2.59 -6.09 10.61
CA GLU A 81 -2.91 -6.35 12.01
C GLU A 81 -4.13 -5.57 12.51
N HIS A 82 -4.40 -4.38 11.96
CA HIS A 82 -5.45 -3.48 12.47
C HIS A 82 -6.70 -3.41 11.59
N LEU A 83 -6.67 -3.95 10.37
CA LEU A 83 -7.82 -4.00 9.48
C LEU A 83 -8.24 -5.45 9.20
N PRO A 84 -9.55 -5.70 9.00
CA PRO A 84 -10.03 -6.98 8.48
C PRO A 84 -9.30 -7.36 7.19
N ARG A 85 -8.97 -8.65 7.04
CA ARG A 85 -8.35 -9.20 5.82
C ARG A 85 -9.35 -9.31 4.68
N ASP A 86 -9.80 -8.16 4.20
CA ASP A 86 -10.76 -8.03 3.11
C ASP A 86 -10.13 -7.27 1.93
N ARG A 87 -10.23 -7.87 0.73
CA ARG A 87 -9.61 -7.30 -0.48
C ARG A 87 -10.25 -5.96 -0.90
N LYS A 88 -11.56 -5.80 -0.73
CA LYS A 88 -12.26 -4.58 -1.15
C LYS A 88 -11.88 -3.43 -0.23
N LEU A 89 -11.81 -3.70 1.07
CA LEU A 89 -11.32 -2.75 2.06
C LEU A 89 -9.88 -2.31 1.74
N PHE A 90 -8.97 -3.25 1.46
CA PHE A 90 -7.59 -2.90 1.12
C PHE A 90 -7.48 -2.09 -0.17
N ASN A 91 -8.26 -2.43 -1.20
CA ASN A 91 -8.33 -1.64 -2.44
C ASN A 91 -8.79 -0.21 -2.18
N GLU A 92 -9.90 -0.05 -1.45
CA GLU A 92 -10.49 1.25 -1.14
C GLU A 92 -9.55 2.09 -0.27
N PHE A 93 -9.01 1.51 0.80
CA PHE A 93 -8.14 2.22 1.73
C PHE A 93 -6.85 2.69 1.04
N HIS A 94 -6.22 1.84 0.22
CA HIS A 94 -5.08 2.26 -0.59
C HIS A 94 -5.46 3.39 -1.57
N ALA A 95 -6.59 3.28 -2.28
CA ALA A 95 -7.04 4.32 -3.21
C ALA A 95 -7.29 5.66 -2.50
N LEU A 96 -7.85 5.64 -1.29
CA LEU A 96 -8.08 6.83 -0.47
C LEU A 96 -6.76 7.46 -0.01
N LEU A 97 -5.77 6.66 0.40
CA LEU A 97 -4.44 7.17 0.75
C LEU A 97 -3.72 7.79 -0.45
N VAL A 98 -3.81 7.16 -1.63
CA VAL A 98 -3.27 7.70 -2.87
C VAL A 98 -3.94 9.03 -3.19
N ARG A 99 -5.27 9.10 -3.16
CA ARG A 99 -6.03 10.33 -3.41
C ARG A 99 -5.63 11.43 -2.42
N LEU A 100 -5.59 11.10 -1.13
CA LEU A 100 -5.17 12.02 -0.08
C LEU A 100 -3.75 12.56 -0.34
N GLY A 101 -2.81 11.66 -0.61
CA GLY A 101 -1.41 11.99 -0.85
C GLY A 101 -1.18 12.78 -2.14
N LYS A 102 -2.01 12.57 -3.16
CA LYS A 102 -1.96 13.25 -4.46
C LYS A 102 -2.63 14.61 -4.44
N ASP A 103 -3.74 14.76 -3.74
CA ASP A 103 -4.59 15.97 -3.83
C ASP A 103 -4.34 16.95 -2.67
N TYR A 104 -3.92 16.45 -1.50
CA TYR A 104 -3.81 17.24 -0.26
C TYR A 104 -2.43 17.13 0.40
N CYS A 105 -2.00 15.91 0.73
CA CYS A 105 -0.73 15.64 1.43
C CYS A 105 0.45 15.59 0.45
N LEU A 106 0.61 16.68 -0.31
CA LEU A 106 1.63 16.84 -1.35
C LEU A 106 3.05 16.77 -0.78
N LYS A 107 4.00 16.31 -1.58
CA LYS A 107 5.41 16.24 -1.16
C LYS A 107 5.92 17.61 -0.69
N ASN A 108 5.63 18.65 -1.46
CA ASN A 108 5.94 20.04 -1.17
C ASN A 108 4.63 20.83 -1.04
N ASN A 109 4.57 21.82 -0.15
CA ASN A 109 3.41 22.69 0.07
C ASN A 109 2.08 21.90 0.28
N PRO A 110 1.99 21.06 1.32
CA PRO A 110 0.77 20.30 1.60
C PRO A 110 -0.41 21.24 1.90
N ARG A 111 -1.59 20.87 1.41
CA ARG A 111 -2.82 21.66 1.55
C ARG A 111 -3.55 21.33 2.86
N CYS A 112 -2.87 21.48 3.99
CA CYS A 112 -3.38 21.06 5.30
C CYS A 112 -4.68 21.76 5.70
N ASP A 113 -4.87 23.04 5.36
CA ASP A 113 -6.04 23.83 5.74
C ASP A 113 -7.36 23.29 5.16
N VAL A 114 -7.28 22.63 4.00
CA VAL A 114 -8.43 22.01 3.31
C VAL A 114 -8.32 20.48 3.27
N CYS A 115 -7.33 19.92 3.97
CA CYS A 115 -7.15 18.48 4.04
C CYS A 115 -8.26 17.87 4.90
N PRO A 116 -8.92 16.78 4.45
CA PRO A 116 -9.94 16.12 5.26
C PRO A 116 -9.39 15.56 6.58
N LEU A 117 -8.07 15.32 6.66
CA LEU A 117 -7.37 14.91 7.90
C LEU A 117 -6.73 16.10 8.65
N GLY A 118 -6.95 17.34 8.19
CA GLY A 118 -6.36 18.54 8.78
C GLY A 118 -7.05 19.00 10.07
N GLN A 119 -8.28 18.55 10.31
CA GLN A 119 -9.13 18.93 11.46
C GLN A 119 -9.08 17.94 12.62
N ASP A 120 -8.30 16.86 12.50
CA ASP A 120 -8.09 15.94 13.61
C ASP A 120 -7.27 16.65 14.71
N GLY A 121 -7.97 17.17 15.71
CA GLY A 121 -7.44 17.91 16.88
C GLY A 121 -6.42 17.16 17.74
N VAL A 122 -5.95 16.00 17.30
CA VAL A 122 -4.87 15.22 17.93
C VAL A 122 -3.48 15.75 17.51
N LEU A 123 -3.36 16.46 16.37
CA LEU A 123 -2.06 16.86 15.81
C LEU A 123 -1.95 18.34 15.38
N SER A 124 -2.91 19.20 15.71
CA SER A 124 -3.00 20.61 15.25
C SER A 124 -1.87 21.54 15.71
N LYS A 125 -0.84 21.03 16.42
CA LYS A 125 0.34 21.80 16.79
C LYS A 125 1.59 21.10 16.27
N THR A 126 2.31 21.77 15.38
CA THR A 126 3.60 21.37 14.78
C THR A 126 3.44 20.37 13.63
N THR A 127 3.49 20.74 12.35
CA THR A 127 4.52 21.59 11.73
C THR A 127 3.97 22.20 10.45
N ARG A 128 3.97 23.54 10.34
CA ARG A 128 4.09 24.20 9.04
C ARG A 128 5.51 23.87 8.57
N VAL A 129 5.66 22.85 7.72
CA VAL A 129 6.88 22.65 6.94
C VAL A 129 6.73 23.46 5.67
#